data_AF-A0A3S2B876-F1
#
_entry.id   AF-A0A3S2B876-F1
#
_cell.length_a   1.000
_cell.length_b   1.000
_cell.length_c   1.000
_cell.angle_alpha   90.00
_cell.angle_beta   90.00
_cell.angle_gamma   90.00
#
_symmetry.space_group_name_H-M   'P 1'
#
loop_
_entity.id
_entity.type
_entity.pdbx_description
1 polymer ?
#
loop_
_entity_poly.entity_id
_entity_poly.type
_entity_poly.pdbx_seq_one_letter_code
_entity_poly.pdbx_strand_id
1 'polypeptide(L)' 'MRDTRILMGMPITVDIGGASADGLIDTVFGYFQHIDRRFSTYRADSEIAAINRGDFPVVDWSGEMMEVLAIAKQTKEETD' A
#
# COMPACT_ATOMS: atom_id res chain seq x y z
N MET A 1 14.13 -8.04 16.16
CA MET A 1 14.68 -6.73 15.77
C MET A 1 13.51 -5.84 15.46
N ARG A 2 13.44 -4.68 16.13
CA ARG A 2 12.34 -3.74 16.02
C ARG A 2 12.83 -2.44 15.43
N ASP A 3 12.20 -1.97 14.36
CA ASP A 3 12.48 -0.70 13.72
C ASP A 3 11.18 0.09 13.49
N THR A 4 11.25 1.42 13.53
CA THR A 4 10.10 2.31 13.37
C THR A 4 10.46 3.41 12.39
N ARG A 5 9.70 3.53 11.30
CA ARG A 5 9.90 4.56 10.27
C ARG A 5 8.60 5.28 9.98
N ILE A 6 8.71 6.57 9.64
CA ILE A 6 7.57 7.37 9.21
C ILE A 6 7.38 7.14 7.71
N LEU A 7 6.25 6.56 7.32
CA LEU A 7 5.84 6.27 5.95
C LEU A 7 4.35 6.53 5.80
N MET A 8 3.88 6.91 4.60
CA MET A 8 2.47 7.21 4.35
C MET A 8 1.87 8.22 5.35
N GLY A 9 2.69 9.15 5.88
CA GLY A 9 2.26 10.15 6.86
C GLY A 9 2.02 9.64 8.29
N MET A 10 2.34 8.37 8.59
CA MET A 10 2.16 7.78 9.92
C MET A 10 3.38 6.96 10.37
N PRO A 11 3.61 6.78 11.68
CA PRO A 11 4.66 5.89 12.16
C PRO A 11 4.28 4.42 11.95
N ILE A 12 5.12 3.67 11.23
CA ILE A 12 4.97 2.22 11.03
C ILE A 12 6.10 1.52 11.78
N THR A 13 5.74 0.57 12.65
CA THR A 13 6.69 -0.25 13.41
C THR A 13 6.71 -1.68 12.86
N VAL A 14 7.91 -2.22 12.61
CA VAL A 14 8.12 -3.60 12.20
C VAL A 14 9.01 -4.29 13.23
N ASP A 15 8.55 -5.42 13.77
CA ASP A 15 9.32 -6.25 14.70
C ASP A 15 9.45 -7.67 14.16
N ILE A 16 10.67 -8.10 13.84
CA ILE A 16 10.99 -9.41 13.29
C ILE A 16 11.83 -10.19 14.30
N GLY A 17 11.29 -11.26 14.87
CA GLY A 17 12.04 -12.18 15.72
C GLY A 17 12.93 -13.13 14.92
N GLY A 18 14.18 -13.34 15.34
CA GLY A 18 15.09 -14.32 14.74
C GLY A 18 16.50 -13.78 14.47
N ALA A 19 17.47 -14.68 14.30
CA ALA A 19 18.89 -14.36 14.16
C ALA A 19 19.27 -13.73 12.80
N SER A 20 18.36 -13.74 11.83
CA SER A 20 18.58 -13.25 10.45
C SER A 20 17.63 -12.12 10.07
N ALA A 21 17.30 -11.24 11.02
CA ALA A 21 16.40 -10.11 10.77
C ALA A 21 17.06 -8.98 9.96
N ASP A 22 18.40 -8.96 9.90
CA ASP A 22 19.19 -7.99 9.15
C ASP A 22 18.90 -8.12 7.64
N GLY A 23 18.42 -7.04 7.02
CA GLY A 23 18.00 -6.98 5.62
C GLY A 23 16.52 -7.30 5.34
N LEU A 24 15.86 -8.08 6.20
CA LEU A 24 14.41 -8.32 6.08
C LEU A 24 13.59 -7.06 6.41
N ILE A 25 14.02 -6.31 7.42
CA ILE A 25 13.40 -5.02 7.76
C ILE A 25 13.48 -4.04 6.58
N ASP A 26 14.62 -3.97 5.90
CA ASP A 26 14.78 -3.10 4.73
C ASP A 26 13.94 -3.56 3.54
N THR A 27 13.75 -4.87 3.38
CA THR A 27 12.86 -5.44 2.36
C THR A 27 11.40 -5.06 2.63
N VAL A 28 10.94 -5.17 3.88
CA VAL A 28 9.59 -4.80 4.30
C VAL A 28 9.35 -3.29 4.11
N PHE A 29 10.29 -2.45 4.54
CA PHE A 29 10.17 -1.01 4.33
C PHE A 29 10.32 -0.60 2.86
N GLY A 30 11.09 -1.34 2.05
CA GLY A 30 11.15 -1.17 0.60
C GLY A 30 9.80 -1.48 -0.06
N TYR A 31 9.13 -2.53 0.39
CA TYR A 31 7.78 -2.86 -0.04
C TYR A 31 6.76 -1.78 0.36
N PHE A 32 6.80 -1.28 1.61
CA PHE A 32 5.93 -0.17 2.03
C PHE A 32 6.18 1.11 1.23
N GLN A 33 7.41 1.42 0.85
CA GLN A 33 7.70 2.55 -0.05
C GLN A 33 7.15 2.32 -1.47
N HIS A 34 7.19 1.08 -1.97
CA HIS A 34 6.61 0.74 -3.26
C HIS A 34 5.08 0.91 -3.23
N ILE A 35 4.41 0.43 -2.18
CA ILE A 35 2.97 0.61 -1.96
C ILE A 35 2.64 2.10 -1.84
N ASP A 36 3.37 2.87 -1.01
CA ASP A 36 3.12 4.31 -0.87
C ASP A 36 3.20 5.03 -2.22
N ARG A 37 4.17 4.69 -3.08
CA ARG A 37 4.25 5.26 -4.44
C ARG A 37 3.05 4.89 -5.32
N ARG A 38 2.46 3.70 -5.17
CA ARG A 38 1.36 3.21 -6.01
C ARG A 38 -0.02 3.67 -5.51
N PHE A 39 -0.21 3.71 -4.20
CA PHE A 39 -1.50 3.93 -3.53
C PHE A 39 -1.64 5.31 -2.87
N SER A 40 -0.61 6.17 -2.87
CA SER A 40 -0.74 7.50 -2.28
C SER A 40 -1.62 8.41 -3.15
N THR A 41 -2.81 8.73 -2.65
CA THR A 41 -3.78 9.67 -3.25
C THR A 41 -3.28 11.11 -3.34
N TYR A 42 -2.17 11.44 -2.66
CA TYR A 42 -1.60 12.78 -2.61
C TYR A 42 -0.48 13.02 -3.62
N ARG A 43 0.04 11.96 -4.25
CA ARG A 43 1.09 12.10 -5.26
C ARG A 43 0.48 12.05 -6.65
N ALA A 44 0.75 13.08 -7.46
CA ALA A 44 0.22 13.18 -8.82
C ALA A 44 0.75 12.10 -9.78
N ASP A 45 1.83 11.40 -9.41
CA ASP A 45 2.45 10.29 -10.15
C ASP A 45 1.91 8.90 -9.77
N SER A 46 0.95 8.82 -8.83
CA SER A 46 0.38 7.54 -8.40
C SER A 46 -0.76 7.07 -9.31
N GLU A 47 -0.92 5.75 -9.38
CA GLU A 47 -1.96 5.10 -10.17
C GLU A 47 -3.36 5.52 -9.70
N ILE A 48 -3.55 5.71 -8.39
CA ILE A 48 -4.83 6.17 -7.83
C ILE A 48 -5.16 7.60 -8.26
N ALA A 49 -4.18 8.50 -8.35
CA ALA A 49 -4.42 9.85 -8.85
C ALA A 49 -4.78 9.86 -10.36
N ALA A 50 -4.17 8.96 -11.15
CA ALA A 50 -4.52 8.77 -12.57
C ALA A 50 -5.92 8.16 -12.75
N ILE A 51 -6.31 7.20 -11.91
CA ILE A 51 -7.64 6.58 -11.88
C ILE A 51 -8.71 7.62 -11.49
N ASN A 52 -8.47 8.42 -10.44
CA ASN A 52 -9.41 9.47 -10.02
C ASN A 52 -9.58 10.60 -11.06
N ARG A 53 -8.57 10.82 -11.93
CA ARG A 53 -8.68 11.74 -13.08
C ARG A 53 -9.47 11.17 -14.26
N GLY A 54 -9.75 9.87 -14.27
CA GLY A 54 -10.46 9.21 -15.36
C GLY A 54 -9.60 8.92 -16.60
N ASP A 55 -8.27 9.02 -16.49
CA ASP A 55 -7.33 8.87 -17.61
C ASP A 55 -6.99 7.41 -17.94
N PHE A 56 -7.47 6.42 -17.16
CA PHE A 56 -7.15 5.00 -17.33
C PHE A 56 -8.40 4.11 -17.36
N PRO A 57 -8.55 3.22 -18.37
CA PRO A 57 -9.58 2.19 -18.35
C PRO A 57 -9.30 1.17 -17.24
N VAL A 58 -10.38 0.67 -16.62
CA VAL A 58 -10.38 -0.31 -15.49
C VAL A 58 -9.59 -1.59 -15.78
N VAL A 59 -9.34 -1.89 -17.06
CA VAL A 59 -8.63 -3.09 -17.52
C VAL A 59 -7.11 -3.08 -17.24
N ASP A 60 -6.53 -1.90 -16.97
CA ASP A 60 -5.10 -1.74 -16.65
C ASP A 60 -4.82 -1.66 -15.14
N TRP A 61 -5.83 -1.88 -14.31
CA TRP A 61 -5.66 -1.84 -12.86
C TRP A 61 -4.83 -3.04 -12.40
N SER A 62 -3.90 -2.80 -11.46
CA SER A 62 -3.16 -3.91 -10.85
C SER A 62 -4.12 -4.89 -10.18
N GLY A 63 -3.78 -6.17 -10.18
CA GLY A 63 -4.59 -7.21 -9.51
C GLY A 63 -4.85 -6.89 -8.03
N GLU A 64 -3.86 -6.30 -7.36
CA GLU A 64 -3.96 -5.85 -5.97
C GLU A 64 -5.00 -4.72 -5.79
N MET A 65 -5.08 -3.76 -6.72
CA MET A 65 -6.09 -2.69 -6.67
C MET A 65 -7.51 -3.24 -6.80
N MET A 66 -7.72 -4.21 -7.69
CA MET A 66 -9.04 -4.86 -7.84
C MET A 66 -9.43 -5.65 -6.58
N GLU A 67 -8.48 -6.35 -5.96
CA GLU A 67 -8.72 -7.10 -4.71
C GLU A 67 -9.10 -6.17 -3.56
N VAL A 68 -8.35 -5.07 -3.36
CA VAL A 68 -8.65 -4.09 -2.31
C VAL A 68 -10.04 -3.45 -2.50
N LEU A 69 -10.41 -3.12 -3.74
CA LEU A 69 -11.74 -2.56 -4.03
C LEU A 69 -12.86 -3.57 -3.80
N ALA A 70 -12.64 -4.85 -4.12
CA ALA A 70 -13.60 -5.91 -3.84
C ALA A 70 -13.83 -6.06 -2.32
N ILE A 71 -12.76 -6.05 -1.52
CA ILE A 71 -12.84 -6.10 -0.06
C ILE A 71 -13.58 -4.87 0.48
N ALA A 72 -13.24 -3.67 0.01
CA ALA A 72 -13.91 -2.44 0.43
C ALA A 72 -15.42 -2.44 0.10
N LYS A 73 -15.79 -2.97 -1.07
CA LYS A 73 -17.19 -3.15 -1.46
C LYS A 73 -17.91 -4.13 -0.53
N GLN A 74 -17.28 -5.27 -0.22
CA GLN A 74 -17.85 -6.26 0.70
C GLN A 74 -18.07 -5.66 2.08
N THR A 75 -17.08 -4.95 2.65
CA THR A 75 -17.23 -4.31 3.96
C THR A 75 -18.39 -3.31 3.97
N LYS A 76 -18.57 -2.54 2.89
CA LYS A 76 -19.72 -1.63 2.77
C LYS A 76 -21.05 -2.38 2.87
N GLU A 77 -21.20 -3.47 2.11
CA GLU A 77 -22.42 -4.29 2.12
C GLU A 77 -22.69 -4.96 3.48
N GLU A 78 -21.63 -5.26 4.24
CA GLU A 78 -21.74 -5.87 5.59
C GLU A 78 -22.05 -4.85 6.70
N THR A 79 -21.87 -3.54 6.45
CA THR A 79 -22.03 -2.48 7.46
C THR A 79 -23.16 -1.48 7.18
N ASP A 80 -23.86 -1.62 6.05
CA ASP A 80 -25.12 -0.90 5.72
C ASP A 80 -26.35 -1.64 6.28
#